data_AF-A0A1Q6KGB6-F1
#
_entry.id   AF-A0A1Q6KGB6-F1
#
_cell.length_a   1.000
_cell.length_b   1.000
_cell.length_c   1.000
_cell.angle_alpha   90.00
_cell.angle_beta   90.00
_cell.angle_gamma   90.00
#
_symmetry.space_group_name_H-M   'P 1'
#
loop_
_entity.id
_entity.type
_entity.pdbx_description
1 polymer ?
#
loop_
_entity_poly.entity_id
_entity_poly.type
_entity_poly.pdbx_seq_one_letter_code
_entity_poly.pdbx_strand_id
1 'polypeptide(L)'
;MGTYNLPRNVKGEGRILFIFSTKSLITTSIGGAVGLIFYLIFKLMGLTIVGIVITLIFALIGYAIGMFKIPDTNGLEITRKTGGENIDDVLKRYIKFKKNNKKLYVYTKEENLNE
;
A
#
# COMPACT_ATOMS: atom_id res chain seq x y z
N MET A 1 7.26 21.44 22.16
CA MET A 1 7.93 21.39 20.84
C MET A 1 6.85 21.19 19.79
N GLY A 2 6.54 22.22 19.00
CA GLY A 2 5.55 22.11 17.93
C GLY A 2 6.07 21.20 16.83
N THR A 3 5.26 20.24 16.39
CA THR A 3 5.59 19.36 15.26
C THR A 3 5.58 20.19 13.99
N TYR A 4 6.77 20.52 13.47
CA TYR A 4 6.90 21.13 12.15
C TYR A 4 6.64 20.05 11.09
N ASN A 5 5.72 20.33 10.17
CA ASN A 5 5.56 19.47 9.00
C ASN A 5 6.84 19.53 8.17
N LEU A 6 7.50 18.39 7.98
CA LEU A 6 8.60 18.25 7.03
C LEU A 6 8.13 18.78 5.66
N PRO A 7 8.87 19.70 5.02
CA PRO A 7 8.47 20.27 3.75
C PRO A 7 8.38 19.16 2.70
N ARG A 8 7.15 18.80 2.35
CA ARG A 8 6.85 17.88 1.26
C ARG A 8 6.25 18.68 0.11
N ASN A 9 6.72 18.44 -1.09
CA ASN A 9 6.17 19.07 -2.29
C ASN A 9 4.75 18.55 -2.54
N VAL A 10 3.75 19.25 -2.00
CA VAL A 10 2.30 18.98 -2.16
C VAL A 10 1.68 19.84 -3.28
N LYS A 11 2.51 20.40 -4.16
CA LYS A 11 2.08 21.35 -5.20
C LYS A 11 1.13 20.65 -6.18
N GLY A 12 -0.16 20.99 -6.09
CA GLY A 12 -1.22 20.45 -6.93
C GLY A 12 -2.13 19.39 -6.26
N GLU A 13 -1.89 19.02 -5.00
CA GLU A 13 -2.74 18.08 -4.27
C GLU A 13 -3.85 18.79 -3.47
N GLY A 14 -5.12 18.39 -3.66
CA GLY A 14 -6.25 18.87 -2.85
C GLY A 14 -6.27 18.26 -1.44
N ARG A 15 -7.07 18.81 -0.52
CA ARG A 15 -7.15 18.36 0.89
C ARG A 15 -7.49 16.87 1.06
N ILE A 16 -8.33 16.30 0.19
CA ILE A 16 -8.63 14.86 0.21
C ILE A 16 -7.39 14.03 -0.18
N LEU A 17 -6.58 14.49 -1.13
CA LEU A 17 -5.35 13.80 -1.56
C LEU A 17 -4.25 13.83 -0.48
N PHE A 18 -4.37 14.76 0.47
CA PHE A 18 -3.51 14.82 1.65
C PHE A 18 -3.78 13.67 2.63
N ILE A 19 -5.05 13.25 2.78
CA ILE A 19 -5.49 12.14 3.66
C ILE A 19 -5.49 10.80 2.89
N PHE A 20 -5.92 10.83 1.63
CA PHE A 20 -5.96 9.71 0.69
C PHE A 20 -4.97 9.98 -0.44
N SER A 21 -3.71 9.60 -0.24
CA SER A 21 -2.72 9.68 -1.32
C SER A 21 -3.25 8.96 -2.57
N THR A 22 -2.97 9.50 -3.76
CA THR A 22 -3.39 8.92 -5.06
C THR A 22 -3.12 7.41 -5.13
N LYS A 23 -2.00 6.95 -4.55
CA LYS A 23 -1.65 5.52 -4.46
C LYS A 23 -2.66 4.71 -3.67
N SER A 24 -3.00 5.16 -2.45
CA SER A 24 -3.98 4.52 -1.58
C SER A 24 -5.38 4.49 -2.20
N LEU A 25 -5.73 5.49 -3.00
CA LEU A 25 -7.02 5.56 -3.69
C LEU A 25 -7.11 4.50 -4.81
N ILE A 26 -6.02 4.30 -5.56
CA ILE A 26 -5.95 3.26 -6.59
C ILE A 26 -6.04 1.85 -5.96
N THR A 27 -5.28 1.58 -4.89
CA THR A 27 -5.32 0.27 -4.23
C THR A 27 -6.66 -0.01 -3.56
N THR A 28 -7.31 1.01 -3.01
CA THR A 28 -8.69 0.91 -2.48
C THR A 28 -9.69 0.60 -3.58
N SER A 29 -9.61 1.26 -4.75
CA SER A 29 -10.48 0.96 -5.89
C SER A 29 -10.31 -0.47 -6.40
N ILE A 30 -9.08 -0.98 -6.44
CA ILE A 30 -8.81 -2.39 -6.79
C ILE A 30 -9.42 -3.34 -5.74
N GLY A 31 -9.20 -3.07 -4.45
CA GLY A 31 -9.80 -3.86 -3.36
C GLY A 31 -11.33 -3.85 -3.40
N GLY A 32 -11.94 -2.70 -3.65
CA GLY A 32 -13.38 -2.54 -3.80
C GLY A 32 -13.93 -3.29 -5.03
N ALA A 33 -13.24 -3.26 -6.16
CA ALA A 33 -13.62 -4.02 -7.36
C ALA A 33 -13.61 -5.54 -7.10
N VAL A 34 -12.60 -6.05 -6.38
CA VAL A 34 -12.54 -7.45 -5.96
C VAL A 34 -13.68 -7.78 -4.98
N GLY A 35 -13.93 -6.91 -3.99
CA GLY A 35 -15.06 -7.06 -3.06
C GLY A 35 -16.42 -7.10 -3.77
N LEU A 36 -16.60 -6.29 -4.82
CA LEU A 36 -17.81 -6.25 -5.64
C LEU A 36 -18.11 -7.58 -6.33
N ILE A 37 -17.09 -8.31 -6.78
CA ILE A 37 -17.25 -9.65 -7.36
C ILE A 37 -17.88 -10.59 -6.31
N PHE A 38 -17.41 -10.54 -5.06
CA PHE A 38 -18.00 -11.30 -3.97
C PHE A 38 -19.43 -10.84 -3.66
N TYR A 39 -19.70 -9.53 -3.66
CA TYR A 39 -21.06 -9.02 -3.47
C TYR A 39 -22.03 -9.56 -4.51
N LEU A 40 -21.64 -9.63 -5.79
CA LEU A 40 -22.48 -10.21 -6.83
C LEU A 40 -22.85 -11.66 -6.52
N ILE A 41 -21.88 -12.47 -6.09
CA ILE A 41 -22.11 -13.87 -5.71
C ILE A 41 -23.09 -13.97 -4.52
N PHE A 42 -22.88 -13.21 -3.45
CA PHE A 42 -23.77 -13.23 -2.28
C PHE A 42 -25.15 -12.64 -2.55
N LYS A 43 -25.26 -11.71 -3.50
CA LYS A 43 -26.53 -11.16 -3.97
C LYS A 43 -27.37 -12.24 -4.66
N LEU A 44 -26.76 -13.13 -5.46
CA LEU A 44 -27.48 -14.26 -6.08
C LEU A 44 -28.08 -15.21 -5.02
N MET A 45 -27.45 -15.33 -3.86
CA MET A 45 -27.91 -16.16 -2.74
C MET A 45 -28.91 -15.44 -1.81
N GLY A 46 -29.20 -14.16 -2.04
CA GLY A 46 -30.09 -13.34 -1.18
C GLY A 46 -29.42 -12.74 0.06
N LEU A 47 -28.11 -12.93 0.27
CA LEU A 47 -27.37 -12.40 1.43
C LEU A 47 -26.71 -11.04 1.10
N THR A 48 -27.54 -10.05 0.75
CA THR A 48 -27.05 -8.72 0.35
C THR A 48 -26.24 -8.00 1.43
N ILE A 49 -26.66 -8.09 2.70
CA ILE A 49 -25.98 -7.45 3.84
C ILE A 49 -24.56 -8.03 4.02
N VAL A 50 -24.41 -9.35 3.96
CA VAL A 50 -23.11 -10.02 4.12
C VAL A 50 -22.15 -9.64 2.98
N GLY A 51 -22.67 -9.58 1.74
CA GLY A 51 -21.86 -9.14 0.60
C GLY A 51 -21.35 -7.69 0.73
N ILE A 52 -22.16 -6.79 1.30
CA ILE A 52 -21.73 -5.40 1.56
C ILE A 52 -20.62 -5.36 2.60
N VAL A 53 -20.78 -6.08 3.72
CA VAL A 53 -19.76 -6.14 4.79
C VAL A 53 -18.43 -6.65 4.24
N ILE A 54 -18.45 -7.72 3.45
CA ILE A 54 -17.26 -8.28 2.81
C ILE A 54 -16.60 -7.27 1.87
N THR A 55 -17.39 -6.57 1.05
CA THR A 55 -16.88 -5.55 0.13
C THR A 55 -16.17 -4.42 0.89
N LEU A 56 -16.74 -4.00 2.02
CA LEU A 56 -16.18 -2.95 2.88
C LEU A 56 -14.85 -3.39 3.51
N ILE A 57 -14.75 -4.65 3.95
CA ILE A 57 -13.51 -5.24 4.46
C ILE A 57 -12.42 -5.26 3.38
N PHE A 58 -12.74 -5.71 2.16
CA PHE A 58 -11.77 -5.73 1.06
C PHE A 58 -11.31 -4.32 0.65
N ALA A 59 -12.21 -3.34 0.65
CA ALA A 59 -11.86 -1.95 0.41
C ALA A 59 -10.92 -1.40 1.50
N LEU A 60 -11.19 -1.69 2.79
CA LEU A 60 -10.32 -1.30 3.90
C LEU A 60 -8.94 -1.95 3.83
N ILE A 61 -8.85 -3.23 3.44
CA ILE A 61 -7.57 -3.92 3.23
C ILE A 61 -6.80 -3.29 2.07
N GLY A 62 -7.48 -2.99 0.96
CA GLY A 62 -6.88 -2.29 -0.19
C GLY A 62 -6.34 -0.90 0.19
N TYR A 63 -7.05 -0.18 1.04
CA TYR A 63 -6.58 1.09 1.61
C TYR A 63 -5.36 0.91 2.50
N ALA A 64 -5.42 -0.07 3.42
CA ALA A 64 -4.35 -0.38 4.35
C ALA A 64 -3.01 -0.68 3.64
N ILE A 65 -3.04 -1.42 2.54
CA ILE A 65 -1.83 -1.74 1.75
C ILE A 65 -1.19 -0.48 1.16
N GLY A 66 -2.00 0.43 0.62
CA GLY A 66 -1.49 1.64 -0.03
C GLY A 66 -1.15 2.79 0.94
N MET A 67 -1.57 2.71 2.21
CA MET A 67 -1.37 3.75 3.21
C MET A 67 -0.34 3.37 4.28
N PHE A 68 -0.36 2.12 4.76
CA PHE A 68 0.54 1.71 5.82
C PHE A 68 1.96 1.48 5.32
N LYS A 69 2.90 1.96 6.11
CA LYS A 69 4.32 1.63 6.01
C LYS A 69 4.61 0.44 6.91
N ILE A 70 5.66 -0.31 6.59
CA ILE A 70 6.09 -1.42 7.45
C ILE A 70 6.57 -0.84 8.79
N PRO A 71 5.96 -1.24 9.91
CA PRO A 71 6.38 -0.75 11.22
C PRO A 71 7.76 -1.31 11.54
N ASP A 72 8.65 -0.43 11.98
CA ASP A 72 9.96 -0.81 12.49
C ASP A 72 9.77 -1.43 13.88
N THR A 73 9.68 -2.77 13.93
CA THR A 73 9.57 -3.53 15.18
C THR A 73 10.82 -4.37 15.36
N ASN A 74 11.44 -4.25 16.55
CA ASN A 74 12.67 -4.96 16.94
C ASN A 74 12.51 -6.50 17.05
N GLY A 75 11.27 -7.01 17.04
CA GLY A 75 11.00 -8.44 17.16
C GLY A 75 11.16 -9.25 15.87
N LEU A 76 11.19 -8.62 14.69
CA LEU A 76 11.29 -9.29 13.39
C LEU A 76 12.40 -8.64 12.54
N GLU A 77 13.44 -9.40 12.21
CA GLU A 77 14.58 -8.87 11.46
C GLU A 77 14.20 -8.39 10.04
N ILE A 78 13.13 -8.95 9.47
CA ILE A 78 12.57 -8.58 8.16
C ILE A 78 11.91 -7.20 8.22
N THR A 79 11.19 -6.89 9.29
CA THR A 79 10.57 -5.57 9.48
C THR A 79 11.60 -4.51 9.83
N ARG A 80 12.70 -4.88 10.50
CA ARG A 80 13.83 -3.99 10.81
C ARG A 80 14.64 -3.57 9.56
N LYS A 81 14.89 -4.50 8.65
CA LYS A 81 15.64 -4.22 7.41
C LYS A 81 14.81 -3.48 6.35
N THR A 82 13.50 -3.44 6.54
CA THR A 82 12.53 -2.90 5.59
C THR A 82 11.64 -1.83 6.25
N GLY A 83 12.05 -1.35 7.43
CA GLY A 83 11.31 -0.42 8.26
C GLY A 83 11.22 0.95 7.62
N GLY A 84 10.02 1.54 7.63
CA GLY A 84 9.77 2.84 6.99
C GLY A 84 9.64 2.82 5.47
N GLU A 85 9.90 1.69 4.79
CA GLU A 85 9.53 1.49 3.38
C GLU A 85 8.01 1.31 3.23
N ASN A 86 7.46 1.70 2.08
CA ASN A 86 6.04 1.44 1.78
C ASN A 86 5.85 -0.04 1.45
N ILE A 87 4.73 -0.62 1.91
CA ILE A 87 4.39 -2.03 1.67
C ILE A 87 4.38 -2.37 0.16
N ASP A 88 3.90 -1.45 -0.67
CA ASP A 88 3.86 -1.60 -2.13
C ASP A 88 5.24 -1.84 -2.75
N ASP A 89 6.26 -1.11 -2.28
CA ASP A 89 7.62 -1.21 -2.82
C ASP A 89 8.23 -2.57 -2.47
N VAL A 90 7.94 -3.07 -1.26
CA VAL A 90 8.35 -4.39 -0.79
C VAL A 90 7.64 -5.49 -1.55
N LEU A 91 6.33 -5.36 -1.77
CA LEU A 91 5.54 -6.31 -2.54
C LEU A 91 6.03 -6.37 -4.00
N LYS A 92 6.32 -5.22 -4.61
CA LYS A 92 6.86 -5.13 -5.97
C LYS A 92 8.27 -5.75 -6.06
N ARG A 93 9.13 -5.51 -5.06
CA ARG A 93 10.46 -6.11 -4.95
C ARG A 93 10.36 -7.64 -4.82
N TYR A 94 9.42 -8.12 -4.01
CA TYR A 94 9.12 -9.54 -3.85
C TYR A 94 8.62 -10.19 -5.14
N ILE A 95 7.66 -9.57 -5.84
CA ILE A 95 7.14 -10.08 -7.13
C ILE A 95 8.26 -10.13 -8.17
N LYS A 96 9.08 -9.07 -8.28
CA LYS A 96 10.24 -9.06 -9.18
C LYS A 96 11.24 -10.15 -8.85
N PHE A 97 11.56 -10.34 -7.57
CA PHE A 97 12.45 -11.41 -7.10
C PHE A 97 11.94 -12.80 -7.48
N LYS A 98 10.64 -13.06 -7.30
CA LYS A 98 10.02 -14.33 -7.66
C LYS A 98 10.00 -14.54 -9.18
N LYS A 99 9.72 -13.49 -9.96
CA LYS A 99 9.70 -13.52 -11.44
C LYS A 99 11.10 -13.72 -12.05
N ASN A 100 12.14 -13.14 -11.44
CA ASN A 100 13.53 -13.22 -11.91
C ASN A 100 14.33 -14.40 -11.30
N ASN A 101 13.70 -15.54 -11.02
CA ASN A 101 14.39 -16.73 -10.48
C ASN A 101 15.21 -16.44 -9.20
N LYS A 102 14.65 -15.68 -8.25
CA LYS A 102 15.31 -15.32 -6.99
C LYS A 102 16.53 -14.40 -7.17
N LYS A 103 16.58 -13.63 -8.25
CA LYS A 103 17.59 -12.57 -8.45
C LYS A 103 16.93 -11.19 -8.36
N LEU A 104 17.51 -10.30 -7.57
CA LEU A 104 17.10 -8.90 -7.49
C LEU A 104 18.27 -8.02 -7.91
N TYR A 105 18.14 -7.32 -9.03
CA TYR A 105 19.11 -6.32 -9.44
C TYR A 105 18.79 -5.01 -8.74
N VAL A 106 19.61 -4.65 -7.77
CA VAL A 106 19.60 -3.33 -7.15
C VAL A 106 20.69 -2.54 -7.86
N TYR A 107 20.30 -1.50 -8.60
CA TYR A 107 21.27 -0.50 -9.01
C TYR A 107 21.68 0.23 -7.73
N THR A 108 22.91 0.02 -7.26
CA THR A 108 23.55 0.98 -6.37
C THR A 108 23.50 2.30 -7.12
N LYS A 109 22.71 3.26 -6.64
CA LYS A 109 22.98 4.65 -7.01
C LYS A 109 24.44 4.83 -6.62
N GLU A 110 25.31 5.08 -7.59
CA GLU A 110 26.57 5.74 -7.28
C GLU A 110 26.17 6.91 -6.37
N GLU A 111 26.54 6.83 -5.09
CA GLU A 111 26.69 8.04 -4.31
C GLU A 111 27.55 8.92 -5.21
N ASN A 112 27.03 10.08 -5.60
CA ASN A 112 27.92 11.14 -6.01
C ASN A 112 28.77 11.44 -4.75
N LEU A 113 29.82 10.64 -4.54
CA LEU A 113 31.05 11.07 -3.91
C LEU A 113 31.58 12.12 -4.86
N ASN A 114 31.03 13.33 -4.76
CA ASN A 114 31.59 14.64 -5.08
C ASN A 114 30.44 15.61 -5.39
N GLU A 115 30.40 16.66 -4.55
CA GLU A 115 29.67 17.94 -4.63
C GLU A 115 28.18 18.00 -4.18
#